data_AF-A0A7W3XT63-F1
#
_entry.id   AF-A0A7W3XT63-F1
#
_cell.length_a   1.000
_cell.length_b   1.000
_cell.length_c   1.000
_cell.angle_alpha   90.00
_cell.angle_beta   90.00
_cell.angle_gamma   90.00
#
_symmetry.space_group_name_H-M   'P 1'
#
loop_
_entity.id
_entity.type
_entity.pdbx_description
1 polymer ?
#
loop_
_entity_poly.entity_id
_entity_poly.type
_entity_poly.pdbx_seq_one_letter_code
_entity_poly.pdbx_strand_id
1 'polypeptide(L)'
;MSETQLFVIGDIHGERKMLETLLKFWMVDSQLLVFLGDLVDRGPDSYGVIHIARKLRDEYGAVVLGGNHESYFLEFLDNPEDKYFLQWAYDESIINDS
;
A
#
# COMPACT_ATOMS: atom_id res chain seq x y z
N MET A 1 -22.89 15.90 -15.42
CA MET A 1 -22.25 14.83 -14.63
C MET A 1 -21.76 15.48 -13.34
N SER A 2 -22.10 14.95 -12.16
CA SER A 2 -21.48 15.42 -10.92
C SER A 2 -20.01 15.03 -10.94
N GLU A 3 -19.11 15.96 -10.62
CA GLU A 3 -17.69 15.66 -10.49
C GLU A 3 -17.49 14.67 -9.34
N THR A 4 -16.73 13.59 -9.59
CA THR A 4 -16.32 12.66 -8.54
C THR A 4 -15.12 13.25 -7.82
N GLN A 5 -15.23 13.49 -6.52
CA GLN A 5 -14.10 13.94 -5.72
C GLN A 5 -13.24 12.75 -5.32
N LEU A 6 -11.92 12.93 -5.39
CA LEU A 6 -10.95 11.90 -5.02
C LEU A 6 -10.27 12.31 -3.71
N PHE A 7 -10.08 11.34 -2.82
CA PHE A 7 -9.19 11.45 -1.67
C PHE A 7 -8.00 10.56 -1.95
N VAL A 8 -6.85 11.17 -2.24
CA VAL A 8 -5.66 10.46 -2.74
C VAL A 8 -4.62 10.40 -1.64
N ILE A 9 -4.14 9.20 -1.33
CA ILE A 9 -3.08 8.92 -0.35
C ILE A 9 -1.85 8.42 -1.11
N GLY A 10 -0.73 9.10 -0.93
CA GLY A 10 0.58 8.71 -1.46
C GLY A 10 1.26 7.65 -0.59
N ASP A 11 2.58 7.56 -0.72
CA ASP A 11 3.40 6.54 -0.07
C ASP A 11 3.22 6.53 1.46
N ILE A 12 2.99 5.34 2.02
CA ILE A 12 2.76 5.14 3.45
C ILE A 12 3.95 4.46 4.13
N HIS A 13 4.69 3.62 3.42
CA HIS A 13 5.88 2.93 3.94
C HIS A 13 5.66 2.33 5.34
N GLY A 14 4.61 1.53 5.51
CA GLY A 14 4.34 0.85 6.79
C GLY A 14 3.97 1.75 7.99
N GLU A 15 3.75 3.05 7.79
CA GLU A 15 3.37 4.00 8.85
C GLU A 15 1.86 3.96 9.14
N ARG A 16 1.40 2.86 9.73
CA ARG A 16 -0.03 2.64 10.05
C ARG A 16 -0.69 3.81 10.79
N LYS A 17 -0.04 4.35 11.82
CA LYS A 17 -0.64 5.43 12.63
C LYS A 17 -0.86 6.70 11.83
N MET A 18 0.05 6.99 10.89
CA MET A 18 -0.10 8.10 9.96
C MET A 18 -1.29 7.84 9.03
N LEU A 19 -1.39 6.64 8.46
CA LEU A 19 -2.53 6.25 7.64
C LEU A 19 -3.86 6.41 8.38
N GLU A 20 -3.98 5.87 9.59
CA GLU A 20 -5.19 6.02 10.43
C GLU A 20 -5.52 7.49 10.72
N THR A 21 -4.52 8.36 10.79
CA THR A 21 -4.71 9.80 10.98
C THR A 21 -5.22 10.47 9.70
N LEU A 22 -4.65 10.14 8.54
CA LEU A 22 -5.08 10.66 7.24
C LEU A 22 -6.53 10.26 6.92
N LEU A 23 -6.91 9.03 7.23
CA LEU A 23 -8.27 8.52 6.99
C LEU A 23 -9.35 9.28 7.75
N LYS A 24 -9.02 10.05 8.80
CA LYS A 24 -9.97 10.91 9.51
C LYS A 24 -10.47 12.09 8.65
N PHE A 25 -9.74 12.45 7.60
CA PHE A 25 -10.10 13.54 6.69
C PHE A 25 -10.85 13.06 5.45
N TRP A 26 -10.91 11.74 5.24
CA TRP A 26 -11.61 11.17 4.10
C TRP A 26 -13.13 11.19 4.33
N MET A 27 -13.86 11.77 3.38
CA MET A 27 -15.32 11.80 3.39
C MET A 27 -15.88 10.61 2.60
N VAL A 28 -16.13 9.51 3.31
CA VAL A 28 -16.55 8.21 2.75
C VAL A 28 -17.74 8.33 1.79
N ASP A 29 -18.74 9.15 2.09
CA ASP A 29 -19.98 9.25 1.31
C ASP A 29 -19.86 10.13 0.05
N SER A 30 -18.78 10.90 -0.10
CA SER A 30 -18.63 11.89 -1.18
C SER A 30 -17.31 11.81 -1.94
N GLN A 31 -16.35 11.00 -1.46
CA GLN A 31 -15.02 10.87 -2.04
C GLN A 31 -14.64 9.42 -2.30
N LEU A 32 -14.11 9.14 -3.49
CA LEU A 32 -13.44 7.89 -3.77
C LEU A 32 -12.02 7.91 -3.17
N LEU A 33 -11.71 6.95 -2.31
CA LEU A 33 -10.37 6.76 -1.75
C LEU A 33 -9.47 6.09 -2.79
N VAL A 34 -8.29 6.66 -3.03
CA VAL A 34 -7.28 6.13 -3.93
C VAL A 34 -5.92 6.10 -3.23
N PHE A 35 -5.30 4.91 -3.16
CA PHE A 35 -3.91 4.74 -2.75
C PHE A 35 -3.02 4.70 -3.99
N LEU A 36 -1.91 5.46 -4.00
CA LEU A 36 -1.02 5.57 -5.16
C LEU A 36 0.05 4.45 -5.24
N GLY A 37 0.36 3.78 -4.13
CA GLY A 37 1.40 2.75 -4.07
C GLY A 37 2.22 2.83 -2.78
N ASP A 38 3.30 2.06 -2.70
CA ASP A 38 4.30 2.06 -1.61
C ASP A 38 3.68 2.11 -0.21
N LEU A 39 2.72 1.22 -0.01
CA LEU A 39 2.04 1.03 1.27
C LEU A 39 2.94 0.38 2.32
N VAL A 40 3.96 -0.34 1.88
CA VAL A 40 4.86 -1.17 2.68
C VAL A 40 6.30 -0.66 2.57
N ASP A 41 7.19 -1.27 3.36
CA ASP A 41 8.63 -0.95 3.53
C ASP A 41 8.94 0.04 4.68
N ARG A 42 10.09 -0.16 5.37
CA ARG A 42 10.74 0.66 6.43
C ARG A 42 9.95 1.02 7.69
N GLY A 43 8.63 1.18 7.62
CA GLY A 43 7.79 1.56 8.75
C GLY A 43 7.47 0.41 9.69
N PRO A 44 6.98 0.74 10.89
CA PRO A 44 6.85 -0.21 11.99
C PRO A 44 5.71 -1.23 11.82
N ASP A 45 4.75 -1.02 10.92
CA ASP A 45 3.57 -1.88 10.77
C ASP A 45 3.06 -1.98 9.31
N SER A 46 3.89 -2.54 8.43
CA SER A 46 3.50 -2.82 7.02
C SER A 46 2.27 -3.73 6.91
N TYR A 47 2.16 -4.76 7.76
CA TYR A 47 0.99 -5.65 7.76
C TYR A 47 -0.31 -4.91 8.09
N GLY A 48 -0.28 -4.04 9.11
CA GLY A 48 -1.43 -3.24 9.50
C GLY A 48 -1.88 -2.28 8.40
N VAL A 49 -0.95 -1.70 7.65
CA VAL A 49 -1.27 -0.86 6.48
C VAL A 49 -1.99 -1.66 5.39
N ILE A 50 -1.44 -2.80 4.98
CA ILE A 50 -2.07 -3.67 3.97
C ILE A 50 -3.48 -4.11 4.44
N HIS A 51 -3.60 -4.48 5.72
CA HIS A 51 -4.87 -4.91 6.29
C HIS A 51 -5.94 -3.81 6.20
N ILE A 52 -5.57 -2.57 6.51
CA ILE A 52 -6.46 -1.40 6.39
C ILE A 52 -6.83 -1.16 4.92
N ALA A 53 -5.85 -1.10 4.02
CA ALA A 53 -6.09 -0.86 2.59
C ALA A 53 -7.03 -1.93 1.99
N ARG A 54 -6.81 -3.20 2.32
CA ARG A 54 -7.68 -4.31 1.89
C ARG A 54 -9.10 -4.18 2.42
N LYS A 55 -9.25 -3.87 3.71
CA LYS A 55 -10.57 -3.66 4.33
C LYS A 55 -11.32 -2.51 3.65
N LEU A 56 -10.63 -1.40 3.37
CA LEU A 56 -11.23 -0.23 2.73
C LEU A 56 -11.62 -0.49 1.27
N ARG A 57 -10.83 -1.30 0.55
CA ARG A 57 -11.22 -1.80 -0.78
C ARG A 57 -12.49 -2.64 -0.71
N ASP A 58 -12.54 -3.60 0.20
CA ASP A 58 -13.63 -4.58 0.28
C ASP A 58 -14.94 -3.95 0.80
N GLU A 59 -14.87 -3.02 1.76
CA GLU A 59 -16.06 -2.39 2.38
C GLU A 59 -16.53 -1.13 1.66
N TYR A 60 -15.61 -0.36 1.06
CA TYR A 60 -15.90 0.98 0.53
C TYR A 60 -15.49 1.18 -0.94
N GLY A 61 -14.98 0.14 -1.60
CA GLY A 61 -14.55 0.23 -3.00
C GLY A 61 -13.32 1.11 -3.22
N ALA A 62 -12.47 1.30 -2.21
CA ALA A 62 -11.23 2.03 -2.36
C ALA A 62 -10.35 1.43 -3.47
N VAL A 63 -9.74 2.30 -4.28
CA VAL A 63 -8.79 1.89 -5.33
C VAL A 63 -7.41 1.83 -4.72
N VAL A 64 -6.78 0.66 -4.78
CA VAL A 64 -5.38 0.50 -4.40
C VAL A 64 -4.59 0.30 -5.69
N LEU A 65 -3.85 1.33 -6.11
CA LEU A 65 -2.91 1.18 -7.20
C LEU A 65 -1.72 0.41 -6.65
N GLY A 66 -1.46 -0.77 -7.21
CA GLY A 66 -0.30 -1.56 -6.83
C GLY A 66 0.97 -0.78 -7.17
N GLY A 67 1.77 -0.48 -6.15
CA GLY A 67 3.17 -0.15 -6.37
C GLY A 67 3.90 -1.39 -6.92
N ASN A 68 5.06 -1.19 -7.56
CA ASN A 68 5.88 -2.30 -8.06
C ASN A 68 6.15 -3.37 -6.98
N HIS A 69 6.18 -2.94 -5.71
CA HIS A 69 6.46 -3.77 -4.53
C HIS A 69 5.33 -4.74 -4.13
N GLU A 70 4.08 -4.46 -4.50
CA GLU A 70 2.91 -5.22 -4.05
C GLU A 70 2.64 -6.45 -4.95
N SER A 71 3.01 -6.35 -6.23
CA SER A 71 3.01 -7.48 -7.17
C SER A 71 4.00 -8.57 -6.74
N TYR A 72 5.22 -8.20 -6.34
CA TYR A 72 6.25 -9.16 -5.91
C TYR A 72 5.92 -9.83 -4.57
N PHE A 73 5.26 -9.13 -3.64
CA PHE A 73 4.82 -9.73 -2.38
C PHE A 73 3.69 -10.75 -2.59
N LEU A 74 2.75 -10.45 -3.50
CA LEU A 74 1.69 -11.39 -3.88
C LEU A 74 2.24 -12.60 -4.65
N GLU A 75 3.18 -12.39 -5.58
CA GLU A 75 3.89 -13.50 -6.27
C GLU A 75 4.66 -14.38 -5.29
N PHE A 76 5.31 -13.80 -4.27
CA PHE A 76 6.00 -14.58 -3.23
C PHE A 76 5.05 -15.45 -2.40
N LEU A 77 3.86 -14.94 -2.04
CA LEU A 77 2.88 -15.73 -1.28
C LEU A 77 2.32 -16.90 -2.09
N ASP A 78 2.13 -16.71 -3.40
CA ASP A 78 1.67 -17.77 -4.31
C ASP A 78 2.80 -18.74 -4.70
N ASN A 79 4.05 -18.28 -4.72
CA ASN A 79 5.20 -19.09 -5.13
C ASN A 79 6.46 -18.73 -4.32
N PRO A 80 6.59 -19.25 -3.07
CA PRO A 80 7.65 -18.84 -2.14
C PRO A 80 9.07 -19.26 -2.56
N GLU A 81 9.22 -20.08 -3.60
CA GLU A 81 10.52 -20.47 -4.18
C GLU A 81 10.99 -19.55 -5.31
N ASP A 82 10.23 -18.50 -5.63
CA ASP A 82 10.56 -17.59 -6.73
C ASP A 82 11.79 -16.73 -6.41
N LYS A 83 12.80 -16.81 -7.28
CA LYS A 83 14.11 -16.19 -7.09
C LYS A 83 14.09 -14.68 -7.28
N TYR A 84 13.05 -14.13 -7.91
CA TYR A 84 12.90 -12.69 -8.11
C TYR A 84 12.68 -11.93 -6.80
N PHE A 85 11.94 -12.52 -5.84
CA PHE A 85 11.78 -11.93 -4.50
C PHE A 85 13.11 -11.89 -3.74
N LEU A 86 13.88 -12.98 -3.78
CA LEU A 86 15.19 -13.06 -3.11
C LEU A 86 16.22 -12.10 -3.73
N GLN A 87 16.22 -11.95 -5.05
CA GLN A 87 17.08 -11.00 -5.76
C GLN A 87 16.72 -9.55 -5.42
N TRP A 88 15.41 -9.21 -5.38
CA TRP A 88 14.94 -7.89 -4.96
C TRP A 88 15.31 -7.58 -3.50
N ALA A 89 15.05 -8.50 -2.56
CA ALA A 89 15.42 -8.33 -1.16
C ALA A 89 16.94 -8.14 -0.99
N TYR A 90 17.75 -8.77 -1.85
CA TYR A 90 19.19 -8.62 -1.88
C TYR A 90 19.63 -7.28 -2.48
N ASP A 91 19.02 -6.82 -3.58
CA ASP A 91 19.34 -5.53 -4.22
C ASP A 91 18.95 -4.34 -3.32
N GLU A 92 17.81 -4.39 -2.61
CA GLU A 92 17.45 -3.40 -1.58
C GLU A 92 18.41 -3.38 -0.39
N SER A 93 19.02 -4.52 -0.06
CA SER A 93 20.06 -4.58 0.98
C SER A 93 21.37 -3.92 0.52
N ILE A 94 21.65 -3.90 -0.79
CA ILE A 94 22.86 -3.31 -1.38
C ILE A 94 22.71 -1.79 -1.60
N ILE A 95 21.51 -1.30 -1.93
CA ILE A 95 21.26 0.15 -2.12
C ILE A 95 21.39 0.93 -0.79
N ASN A 96 21.30 0.26 0.36
CA ASN A 96 21.39 0.87 1.69
C ASN A 96 22.80 0.87 2.32
N ASP A 97 23.84 0.41 1.62
CA ASP A 97 25.24 0.42 2.14
C ASP A 97 26.16 1.42 1.40
N SER A 98 25.60 2.50 0.84
CA SER A 98 26.35 3.60 0.20
C SER A 98 25.86 4.98 0.60
#